data_AF-A0A978TDK5-F1
#
_entry.id   AF-A0A978TDK5-F1
#
_cell.length_a   1.000
_cell.length_b   1.000
_cell.length_c   1.000
_cell.angle_alpha   90.00
_cell.angle_beta   90.00
_cell.angle_gamma   90.00
#
_symmetry.space_group_name_H-M   'P 1'
#
loop_
_entity.id
_entity.type
_entity.pdbx_description
1 polymer ?
#
loop_
_entity_poly.entity_id
_entity_poly.type
_entity_poly.pdbx_seq_one_letter_code
_entity_poly.pdbx_strand_id
1 'polypeptide(L)'
;MVSDWQSNSLQTFIEHLRVAVADLWYPSETDAPLTVVSWPGDQFDSTTLGQWLGRGREPVEQYAAERFFQPILHNPFWQTAAGGHLAQRYQRLQTWLGETLTDLHTYRVGTLEVAVYLVGRYPAGGYVGLGTTVVET
;
A
#
# COMPACT_ATOMS: atom_id res chain seq x y z
N MET A 1 22.97 -0.03 21.70
CA MET A 1 23.39 0.87 20.61
C MET A 1 23.09 0.19 19.27
N VAL A 2 21.83 0.03 18.91
CA VAL A 2 21.41 -0.63 17.65
C VAL A 2 20.45 0.25 16.83
N SER A 3 20.24 1.49 17.27
CA SER A 3 19.05 2.27 16.94
C SER A 3 19.18 3.16 15.68
N ASP A 4 20.37 3.62 15.31
CA ASP A 4 20.51 4.62 14.22
C ASP A 4 20.54 4.03 12.81
N TRP A 5 21.07 2.82 12.62
CA TRP A 5 21.23 2.23 11.29
C TRP A 5 19.92 1.63 10.73
N GLN A 6 19.06 1.11 11.61
CA GLN A 6 17.76 0.54 11.24
C GLN A 6 16.77 1.62 10.80
N SER A 7 16.79 2.79 11.43
CA SER A 7 15.95 3.93 11.05
C SER A 7 16.35 4.53 9.70
N ASN A 8 17.66 4.59 9.39
CA ASN A 8 18.15 5.15 8.15
C ASN A 8 17.83 4.27 6.92
N SER A 9 17.87 2.94 7.06
CA SER A 9 17.54 2.02 5.96
C SER A 9 16.05 2.02 5.61
N LEU A 10 15.16 2.02 6.61
CA LEU A 10 13.72 2.16 6.41
C LEU A 10 13.38 3.49 5.75
N GLN A 11 13.99 4.59 6.18
CA GLN A 11 13.77 5.90 5.56
C GLN A 11 14.21 5.92 4.09
N THR A 12 15.36 5.33 3.77
CA THR A 12 15.81 5.17 2.38
C THR A 12 14.81 4.35 1.54
N PHE A 13 14.30 3.26 2.11
CA PHE A 13 13.26 2.44 1.45
C PHE A 13 11.98 3.25 1.19
N ILE A 14 11.53 4.04 2.17
CA ILE A 14 10.35 4.92 2.03
C ILE A 14 10.54 5.93 0.90
N GLU A 15 11.71 6.56 0.79
CA GLU A 15 11.97 7.51 -0.30
C GLU A 15 11.98 6.82 -1.67
N HIS A 16 12.58 5.63 -1.79
CA HIS A 16 12.50 4.85 -3.04
C HIS A 16 11.06 4.45 -3.37
N LEU A 17 10.27 4.07 -2.37
CA LEU A 17 8.85 3.73 -2.57
C LEU A 17 8.05 4.94 -3.04
N ARG A 18 8.29 6.13 -2.48
CA ARG A 18 7.66 7.39 -2.91
C ARG A 18 7.96 7.70 -4.37
N VAL A 19 9.21 7.55 -4.80
CA VAL A 19 9.60 7.74 -6.20
C VAL A 19 8.92 6.70 -7.10
N ALA A 20 8.86 5.44 -6.67
CA ALA A 20 8.23 4.38 -7.46
C ALA A 20 6.74 4.62 -7.72
N VAL A 21 6.03 5.18 -6.73
CA VAL A 21 4.59 5.45 -6.80
C VAL A 21 4.21 6.86 -7.24
N ALA A 22 5.19 7.72 -7.51
CA ALA A 22 4.94 9.06 -8.03
C ALA A 22 4.09 8.99 -9.31
N ASP A 23 3.04 9.80 -9.37
CA ASP A 23 2.07 9.85 -10.48
C ASP A 23 1.38 8.51 -10.79
N LEU A 24 1.29 7.61 -9.79
CA LEU A 24 0.44 6.42 -9.86
C LEU A 24 -0.87 6.63 -9.10
N TRP A 25 -1.94 6.14 -9.71
CA TRP A 25 -3.31 6.27 -9.22
C TRP A 25 -3.88 4.89 -8.90
N TYR A 26 -4.89 4.83 -8.06
CA TYR A 26 -5.70 3.66 -7.87
C TYR A 26 -7.01 3.83 -8.65
N PRO A 27 -7.40 2.86 -9.50
CA PRO A 27 -8.67 2.95 -10.20
C PRO A 27 -9.83 3.03 -9.21
N SER A 28 -10.53 4.17 -9.24
CA SER A 28 -11.75 4.44 -8.49
C SER A 28 -12.59 5.43 -9.30
N GLU A 29 -13.79 5.75 -8.84
CA GLU A 29 -14.60 6.79 -9.52
C GLU A 29 -13.92 8.16 -9.58
N THR A 30 -12.95 8.40 -8.69
CA THR A 30 -12.26 9.69 -8.55
C THR A 30 -10.77 9.62 -8.85
N ASP A 31 -10.25 8.49 -9.35
CA ASP A 31 -8.82 8.23 -9.60
C ASP A 31 -7.91 8.69 -8.43
N ALA A 32 -8.01 7.99 -7.29
CA ALA A 32 -7.31 8.40 -6.07
C ALA A 32 -5.79 8.17 -6.14
N PRO A 33 -4.95 9.10 -5.66
CA PRO A 33 -3.50 8.95 -5.69
C PRO A 33 -3.02 7.81 -4.77
N LEU A 34 -1.95 7.14 -5.18
CA LEU A 34 -1.21 6.25 -4.29
C LEU A 34 -0.28 7.06 -3.38
N THR A 35 -0.35 6.81 -2.08
CA THR A 35 0.49 7.45 -1.08
C THR A 35 1.31 6.41 -0.31
N VAL A 36 2.50 6.80 0.15
CA VAL A 36 3.32 5.94 0.99
C VAL A 36 2.93 6.12 2.45
N VAL A 37 2.73 5.00 3.14
CA VAL A 37 2.38 4.95 4.56
C VAL A 37 3.45 4.17 5.32
N SER A 38 3.68 4.56 6.57
CA SER A 38 4.63 3.87 7.44
C SER A 38 4.21 3.99 8.90
N TRP A 39 4.38 2.92 9.65
CA TRP A 39 4.09 2.87 11.08
C TRP A 39 5.25 2.26 11.87
N PRO A 40 5.61 2.86 13.02
CA PRO A 40 6.63 2.30 13.89
C PRO A 40 6.10 1.09 14.67
N GLY A 41 7.02 0.25 15.14
CA GLY A 41 6.73 -0.85 16.06
C GLY A 41 6.75 -2.23 15.43
N ASP A 42 6.50 -3.23 16.28
CA ASP A 42 6.67 -4.66 15.96
C ASP A 42 5.34 -5.40 15.78
N GLN A 43 4.21 -4.73 16.04
CA GLN A 43 2.88 -5.33 15.93
C GLN A 43 2.00 -4.47 15.02
N PHE A 44 1.44 -5.13 14.01
CA PHE A 44 0.46 -4.58 13.10
C PHE A 44 -0.61 -5.64 12.85
N ASP A 45 -1.85 -5.25 13.07
CA ASP A 45 -3.04 -6.06 12.80
C ASP A 45 -4.23 -5.14 12.46
N SER A 46 -5.35 -5.74 12.09
CA SER A 46 -6.57 -5.00 11.76
C SER A 46 -7.04 -4.05 12.87
N THR A 47 -6.83 -4.43 14.14
CA THR A 47 -7.26 -3.64 15.30
C THR A 47 -6.40 -2.39 15.47
N THR A 48 -5.08 -2.56 15.46
CA THR A 48 -4.09 -1.48 15.58
C THR A 48 -4.17 -0.51 14.40
N LEU A 49 -4.38 -1.02 13.18
CA LEU A 49 -4.61 -0.19 12.00
C LEU A 49 -5.85 0.70 12.17
N GLY A 50 -6.99 0.12 12.56
CA GLY A 50 -8.23 0.89 12.78
C GLY A 50 -8.05 1.98 13.84
N GLN A 51 -7.31 1.68 14.93
CA GLN A 51 -6.99 2.65 15.97
C GLN A 51 -6.11 3.80 15.46
N TRP A 52 -5.04 3.49 14.72
CA TRP A 52 -4.12 4.50 14.18
C TRP A 52 -4.78 5.43 13.16
N LEU A 53 -5.77 4.94 12.42
CA LEU A 53 -6.55 5.74 11.49
C LEU A 53 -7.64 6.58 12.18
N GLY A 54 -7.83 6.44 13.50
CA GLY A 54 -8.95 7.04 14.22
C GLY A 54 -10.32 6.43 13.86
N ARG A 55 -10.31 5.27 13.20
CA ARG A 55 -11.48 4.56 12.65
C ARG A 55 -11.73 3.23 13.34
N GLY A 56 -11.37 3.09 14.62
CA GLY A 56 -11.45 1.81 15.35
C GLY A 56 -12.86 1.23 15.53
N ARG A 57 -13.92 1.90 15.06
CA ARG A 57 -15.30 1.40 15.02
C ARG A 57 -15.72 0.92 13.63
N GLU A 58 -14.97 1.25 12.60
CA GLU A 58 -15.21 0.79 11.23
C GLU A 58 -14.67 -0.65 11.08
N PRO A 59 -15.33 -1.47 10.24
CA PRO A 59 -14.80 -2.79 9.93
C PRO A 59 -13.45 -2.67 9.24
N VAL A 60 -12.51 -3.54 9.64
CA VAL A 60 -11.21 -3.69 9.00
C VAL A 60 -11.11 -5.11 8.47
N GLU A 61 -11.11 -5.22 7.15
CA GLU A 61 -10.97 -6.50 6.46
C GLU A 61 -9.53 -6.68 5.98
N GLN A 62 -9.01 -7.90 6.11
CA GLN A 62 -7.67 -8.27 5.67
C GLN A 62 -7.76 -9.28 4.52
N TYR A 63 -7.00 -9.04 3.47
CA TYR A 63 -6.89 -9.87 2.28
C TYR A 63 -5.42 -10.12 1.91
N ALA A 64 -5.18 -11.04 0.98
CA ALA A 64 -3.86 -11.23 0.38
C ALA A 64 -3.39 -9.97 -0.37
N ALA A 65 -2.07 -9.81 -0.53
CA ALA A 65 -1.46 -8.63 -1.16
C ALA A 65 -1.96 -8.40 -2.60
N GLU A 66 -2.24 -9.47 -3.34
CA GLU A 66 -2.70 -9.43 -4.73
C GLU A 66 -4.03 -8.70 -4.86
N ARG A 67 -4.87 -8.72 -3.81
CA ARG A 67 -6.18 -8.05 -3.81
C ARG A 67 -6.04 -6.55 -4.06
N PHE A 68 -4.97 -5.91 -3.56
CA PHE A 68 -4.68 -4.50 -3.81
C PHE A 68 -4.48 -4.22 -5.31
N PHE A 69 -3.75 -5.09 -6.01
CA PHE A 69 -3.39 -4.88 -7.42
C PHE A 69 -4.45 -5.37 -8.40
N GLN A 70 -5.41 -6.20 -7.99
CA GLN A 70 -6.44 -6.73 -8.87
C GLN A 70 -7.19 -5.67 -9.71
N PRO A 71 -7.76 -4.59 -9.14
CA PRO A 71 -8.47 -3.58 -9.94
C PRO A 71 -7.51 -2.77 -10.81
N ILE A 72 -6.24 -2.65 -10.41
CA ILE A 72 -5.19 -2.01 -11.18
C ILE A 72 -4.87 -2.86 -12.40
N LEU A 73 -4.40 -4.09 -12.22
CA LEU A 73 -3.81 -4.90 -13.29
C LEU A 73 -4.84 -5.49 -14.29
N HIS A 74 -6.12 -5.52 -13.92
CA HIS A 74 -7.20 -5.92 -14.84
C HIS A 74 -7.86 -4.73 -15.57
N ASN A 75 -7.31 -3.52 -15.46
CA ASN A 75 -7.86 -2.34 -16.12
C ASN A 75 -7.71 -2.43 -17.66
N PRO A 76 -8.80 -2.32 -18.45
CA PRO A 76 -8.75 -2.34 -19.92
C PRO A 76 -7.86 -1.24 -20.53
N PHE A 77 -7.64 -0.13 -19.82
CA PHE A 77 -6.77 0.96 -20.24
C PHE A 77 -5.35 0.50 -20.58
N TRP A 78 -4.88 -0.60 -19.99
CA TRP A 78 -3.55 -1.18 -20.26
C TRP A 78 -3.35 -1.69 -21.67
N GLN A 79 -4.42 -1.93 -22.43
CA GLN A 79 -4.32 -2.31 -23.85
C GLN A 79 -3.93 -1.13 -24.75
N THR A 80 -3.89 0.09 -24.21
CA THR A 80 -3.44 1.28 -24.93
C THR A 80 -1.91 1.47 -24.79
N ALA A 81 -1.29 2.21 -25.72
CA ALA A 81 0.13 2.53 -25.65
C ALA A 81 0.51 3.31 -24.37
N ALA A 82 -0.35 4.24 -23.92
CA ALA A 82 -0.16 4.97 -22.68
C ALA A 82 -0.33 4.07 -21.44
N GLY A 83 -1.28 3.14 -21.49
CA GLY A 83 -1.58 2.23 -20.39
C GLY A 83 -0.54 1.13 -20.20
N GLY A 84 0.03 0.59 -21.28
CA GLY A 84 1.01 -0.51 -21.19
C GLY A 84 2.24 -0.15 -20.35
N HIS A 85 2.71 1.10 -20.43
CA HIS A 85 3.82 1.59 -19.59
C HIS A 85 3.48 1.63 -18.11
N LEU A 86 2.24 2.03 -17.77
CA LEU A 86 1.77 2.06 -16.39
C LEU A 86 1.58 0.65 -15.83
N ALA A 87 1.02 -0.27 -16.60
CA ALA A 87 0.88 -1.68 -16.21
C ALA A 87 2.23 -2.29 -15.78
N GLN A 88 3.29 -2.03 -16.54
CA GLN A 88 4.65 -2.47 -16.20
C GLN A 88 5.17 -1.84 -14.91
N ARG A 89 4.84 -0.58 -14.63
CA ARG A 89 5.21 0.07 -13.35
C ARG A 89 4.53 -0.62 -12.17
N TYR A 90 3.23 -0.90 -12.26
CA TYR A 90 2.51 -1.60 -11.19
C TYR A 90 2.98 -3.04 -11.00
N GLN A 91 3.27 -3.77 -12.07
CA GLN A 91 3.83 -5.13 -11.97
C GLN A 91 5.19 -5.12 -11.26
N ARG A 92 6.10 -4.21 -11.64
CA ARG A 92 7.39 -4.06 -10.96
C ARG A 92 7.22 -3.68 -9.49
N LEU A 93 6.27 -2.81 -9.18
CA LEU A 93 5.95 -2.41 -7.81
C LEU A 93 5.43 -3.60 -6.98
N GLN A 94 4.51 -4.39 -7.54
CA GLN A 94 3.99 -5.60 -6.88
C GLN A 94 5.11 -6.59 -6.59
N THR A 95 5.95 -6.90 -7.59
CA THR A 95 7.10 -7.80 -7.42
C THR A 95 8.06 -7.28 -6.37
N TRP A 96 8.48 -6.01 -6.48
CA TRP A 96 9.45 -5.44 -5.56
C TRP A 96 8.96 -5.40 -4.11
N LEU A 97 7.69 -5.06 -3.88
CA LEU A 97 7.09 -5.09 -2.54
C LEU A 97 7.00 -6.51 -1.98
N GLY A 98 6.59 -7.49 -2.81
CA GLY A 98 6.49 -8.89 -2.41
C GLY A 98 7.85 -9.55 -2.12
N GLU A 99 8.92 -9.08 -2.77
CA GLU A 99 10.29 -9.56 -2.52
C GLU A 99 10.96 -8.86 -1.33
N THR A 100 10.57 -7.61 -1.02
CA THR A 100 11.24 -6.80 0.00
C THR A 100 10.55 -6.82 1.36
N LEU A 101 9.24 -6.98 1.40
CA LEU A 101 8.45 -6.96 2.63
C LEU A 101 7.97 -8.36 3.00
N THR A 102 7.89 -8.63 4.31
CA THR A 102 7.24 -9.84 4.84
C THR A 102 5.84 -9.50 5.33
N ASP A 103 4.99 -10.51 5.53
CA ASP A 103 3.61 -10.33 6.04
C ASP A 103 2.81 -9.26 5.28
N LEU A 104 2.98 -9.24 3.95
CA LEU A 104 2.36 -8.25 3.07
C LEU A 104 0.87 -8.57 2.88
N HIS A 105 0.01 -7.65 3.30
CA HIS A 105 -1.44 -7.81 3.26
C HIS A 105 -2.16 -6.57 2.76
N THR A 106 -3.34 -6.79 2.17
CA THR A 106 -4.26 -5.70 1.81
C THR A 106 -5.27 -5.51 2.94
N TYR A 107 -5.44 -4.27 3.39
CA TYR A 107 -6.43 -3.90 4.40
C TYR A 107 -7.46 -2.95 3.79
N ARG A 108 -8.74 -3.18 4.09
CA ARG A 108 -9.85 -2.30 3.70
C ARG A 108 -10.56 -1.83 4.97
N VAL A 109 -10.73 -0.52 5.10
CA VAL A 109 -11.31 0.12 6.30
C VAL A 109 -12.50 0.98 5.90
N GLY A 110 -13.66 0.69 6.48
CA GLY A 110 -14.92 1.43 6.20
C GLY A 110 -15.79 0.79 5.11
N THR A 111 -16.94 1.40 4.84
CA THR A 111 -17.99 0.85 3.94
C THR A 111 -18.51 1.79 2.85
N LEU A 112 -18.28 3.11 2.97
CA LEU A 112 -18.72 4.13 1.98
C LEU A 112 -17.49 4.81 1.36
N GLU A 113 -16.62 5.31 2.23
CA GLU A 113 -15.29 5.81 1.87
C GLU A 113 -14.26 4.81 2.39
N VAL A 114 -13.92 3.84 1.53
CA VAL A 114 -13.08 2.70 1.90
C VAL A 114 -11.62 3.11 1.77
N ALA A 115 -10.93 3.21 2.90
CA ALA A 115 -9.48 3.36 2.90
C ALA A 115 -8.83 2.00 2.62
N VAL A 116 -8.02 1.93 1.57
CA VAL A 116 -7.36 0.71 1.12
C VAL A 116 -5.86 0.85 1.34
N TYR A 117 -5.28 -0.11 2.06
CA TYR A 117 -3.86 -0.16 2.33
C TYR A 117 -3.25 -1.46 1.85
N LEU A 118 -2.02 -1.42 1.36
CA LEU A 118 -1.16 -2.57 1.17
C LEU A 118 0.02 -2.40 2.11
N VAL A 119 0.12 -3.21 3.16
CA VAL A 119 1.10 -3.02 4.23
C VAL A 119 1.86 -4.30 4.47
N GLY A 120 3.18 -4.19 4.59
CA GLY A 120 4.06 -5.29 4.99
C GLY A 120 5.10 -4.82 6.01
N ARG A 121 5.74 -5.79 6.64
CA ARG A 121 6.82 -5.57 7.60
C ARG A 121 8.14 -5.38 6.86
N TYR A 122 8.88 -4.35 7.23
CA TYR A 122 10.22 -4.12 6.70
C TYR A 122 11.26 -4.93 7.52
N PRO A 123 12.29 -5.55 6.90
CA PRO A 123 13.22 -6.43 7.61
C PRO A 123 13.99 -5.78 8.77
N ALA A 124 14.24 -4.47 8.69
CA ALA A 124 14.91 -3.73 9.77
C ALA A 124 13.96 -3.27 10.89
N GLY A 125 12.66 -3.60 10.80
CA GLY A 125 11.61 -3.20 11.74
C GLY A 125 10.65 -2.17 11.15
N GLY A 126 9.46 -2.08 11.77
CA GLY A 126 8.38 -1.21 11.31
C GLY A 126 7.57 -1.79 10.15
N TYR A 127 6.48 -1.10 9.84
CA TYR A 127 5.56 -1.43 8.77
C TYR A 127 5.53 -0.31 7.75
N VAL A 128 5.50 -0.68 6.48
CA VAL A 128 5.52 0.26 5.35
C VAL A 128 4.65 -0.28 4.23
N GLY A 129 4.10 0.63 3.44
CA GLY A 129 3.13 0.25 2.45
C GLY A 129 2.61 1.38 1.60
N LEU A 130 1.50 1.08 0.93
CA LEU A 130 0.73 2.00 0.11
C LEU A 130 -0.63 2.25 0.73
N GLY A 131 -1.14 3.47 0.59
CA GLY A 131 -2.48 3.87 0.99
C GLY A 131 -3.19 4.60 -0.14
N THR A 132 -4.49 4.37 -0.26
CA THR A 132 -5.40 5.09 -1.14
C THR A 132 -6.81 5.09 -0.55
N THR A 133 -7.70 5.91 -1.10
CA THR A 133 -9.11 5.96 -0.70
C THR A 133 -9.97 5.67 -1.90
N VAL A 134 -10.84 4.67 -1.78
CA VAL A 134 -11.79 4.27 -2.81
C VAL A 134 -13.17 4.67 -2.33
N VAL A 135 -13.86 5.47 -3.14
CA VAL A 135 -15.29 5.74 -2.96
C VAL A 135 -16.05 4.61 -3.64
N GLU A 136 -16.93 3.95 -2.91
CA GLU A 136 -17.85 2.94 -3.44
C GLU A 136 -19.27 3.52 -3.34
N THR A 137 -19.90 3.79 -4.49
CA THR A 137 -21.31 4.23 -4.57
C THR A 137 -22.28 3.07 -4.70
#